data_AF-A0A7C6T5Q9-F1
#
_entry.id   AF-A0A7C6T5Q9-F1
#
_cell.length_a   1.000
_cell.length_b   1.000
_cell.length_c   1.000
_cell.angle_alpha   90.00
_cell.angle_beta   90.00
_cell.angle_gamma   90.00
#
_symmetry.space_group_name_H-M   'P 1'
#
loop_
_entity.id
_entity.type
_entity.pdbx_description
1 polymer ?
#
loop_
_entity_poly.entity_id
_entity_poly.type
_entity_poly.pdbx_seq_one_letter_code
_entity_poly.pdbx_strand_id
1 'polypeptide(L)'
;DQSPGTRSQVAAVELDSAFSTAEQPLYKFNPLANMSSEEVWAYIRMLELPYNSLHERGFISIGCEPCTRPVLPNQHEREGRWWWEEATQKECGLHAGNIIAAQ
;
A
#
# COMPACT_ATOMS: atom_id res chain seq x y z
N ASP A 1 -1.22 -3.64 0.99
CA ASP A 1 0.20 -3.55 1.32
C ASP A 1 0.62 -2.12 1.73
N GLN A 2 0.71 -1.96 3.04
CA GLN A 2 0.60 -0.77 3.89
C GLN A 2 1.85 0.00 4.34
N SER A 3 3.04 -0.52 4.07
CA SER A 3 4.28 -0.10 4.77
C SER A 3 5.44 0.18 3.80
N PRO A 4 6.52 0.86 4.25
CA PRO A 4 7.66 1.12 3.38
C PRO A 4 8.35 -0.16 2.87
N GLY A 5 8.59 -0.23 1.56
CA GLY A 5 9.30 -1.35 0.93
C GLY A 5 8.49 -2.63 0.70
N THR A 6 7.17 -2.61 0.87
CA THR A 6 6.42 -3.86 1.00
C THR A 6 5.88 -4.47 -0.28
N ARG A 7 5.57 -3.71 -1.36
CA ARG A 7 4.90 -4.31 -2.55
C ARG A 7 5.67 -5.50 -3.13
N SER A 8 7.00 -5.41 -3.16
CA SER A 8 7.88 -6.49 -3.63
C SER A 8 8.11 -7.62 -2.64
N GLN A 9 7.69 -7.46 -1.38
CA GLN A 9 7.87 -8.44 -0.30
C GLN A 9 6.62 -9.28 -0.04
N VAL A 10 5.45 -8.87 -0.54
CA VAL A 10 4.23 -9.70 -0.44
C VAL A 10 4.25 -10.83 -1.45
N ALA A 11 3.70 -11.98 -1.06
CA ALA A 11 3.55 -13.10 -1.97
C ALA A 11 2.55 -12.76 -3.08
N ALA A 12 2.79 -13.24 -4.30
CA ALA A 12 1.85 -13.07 -5.42
C ALA A 12 0.45 -13.64 -5.11
N VAL A 13 0.40 -14.70 -4.30
CA VAL A 13 -0.82 -15.31 -3.76
C VAL A 13 -0.60 -15.66 -2.30
N GLU A 14 -1.52 -15.26 -1.43
CA GLU A 14 -1.50 -15.59 0.01
C GLU A 14 -2.90 -15.97 0.50
N LEU A 15 -2.97 -16.89 1.48
CA LEU A 15 -4.21 -17.16 2.21
C LEU A 15 -4.33 -16.11 3.32
N ASP A 16 -5.45 -15.39 3.36
CA ASP A 16 -5.70 -14.37 4.36
C ASP A 16 -6.07 -15.00 5.71
N SER A 17 -5.09 -15.16 6.60
CA SER A 17 -5.33 -15.73 7.92
C SER A 17 -6.22 -14.87 8.83
N ALA A 18 -6.34 -13.57 8.57
CA ALA A 18 -7.12 -12.66 9.40
C ALA A 18 -8.63 -12.72 9.10
N PHE A 19 -8.99 -12.95 7.85
CA PHE A 19 -10.39 -12.91 7.40
C PHE A 19 -10.89 -14.24 6.79
N SER A 20 -10.03 -15.24 6.58
CA SER A 20 -10.47 -16.59 6.21
C SER A 20 -11.18 -17.30 7.36
N THR A 21 -12.15 -18.14 7.05
CA THR A 21 -12.71 -19.14 7.97
C THR A 21 -12.43 -20.56 7.48
N ALA A 22 -12.69 -21.57 8.31
CA ALA A 22 -12.50 -22.97 7.92
C ALA A 22 -13.38 -23.37 6.72
N GLU A 23 -14.58 -22.79 6.63
CA GLU A 23 -15.55 -23.07 5.56
C GLU A 23 -15.41 -22.11 4.37
N GLN A 24 -14.77 -20.95 4.56
CA GLN A 24 -14.62 -19.92 3.55
C GLN A 24 -13.19 -19.38 3.53
N PRO A 25 -12.27 -20.03 2.77
CA PRO A 25 -10.93 -19.53 2.60
C PRO A 25 -10.95 -18.24 1.75
N LEU A 26 -10.22 -17.22 2.19
CA LEU A 26 -10.01 -15.99 1.45
C LEU A 26 -8.58 -15.95 0.92
N TYR A 27 -8.44 -15.92 -0.40
CA TYR A 27 -7.15 -15.77 -1.07
C TYR A 27 -6.95 -14.32 -1.52
N LYS A 28 -5.79 -13.75 -1.22
CA LYS A 28 -5.34 -12.45 -1.76
C LYS A 28 -4.42 -12.70 -2.94
N PHE A 29 -4.70 -12.01 -4.03
CA PHE A 29 -3.87 -12.00 -5.23
C PHE A 29 -3.22 -10.63 -5.37
N ASN A 30 -1.91 -10.59 -5.46
CA ASN A 30 -1.11 -9.37 -5.55
C ASN A 30 -0.44 -9.28 -6.94
N PRO A 31 -1.20 -9.03 -8.03
CA PRO A 31 -0.68 -9.08 -9.40
C PRO A 31 0.40 -8.02 -9.69
N LEU A 32 0.42 -6.93 -8.92
CA LEU A 32 1.37 -5.84 -9.05
C LEU A 32 2.58 -5.99 -8.11
N ALA A 33 2.72 -7.11 -7.38
CA ALA A 33 3.77 -7.30 -6.37
C ALA A 33 5.17 -7.01 -6.93
N ASN A 34 5.45 -7.47 -8.15
CA ASN A 34 6.75 -7.34 -8.79
C ASN A 34 6.93 -6.06 -9.63
N MET A 35 5.93 -5.18 -9.67
CA MET A 35 6.06 -3.89 -10.35
C MET A 35 6.67 -2.87 -9.38
N SER A 36 7.42 -1.91 -9.91
CA SER A 36 7.88 -0.69 -9.26
C SER A 36 6.82 0.42 -9.37
N SER A 37 6.91 1.45 -8.51
CA SER A 37 5.93 2.55 -8.55
C SER A 37 6.09 3.36 -9.83
N GLU A 38 7.31 3.45 -10.37
CA GLU A 38 7.58 4.05 -11.67
C GLU A 38 6.88 3.30 -12.81
N GLU A 39 6.94 1.95 -12.83
CA GLU A 39 6.26 1.14 -13.83
C GLU A 39 4.74 1.35 -13.76
N VAL A 40 4.14 1.32 -12.56
CA VAL A 40 2.69 1.56 -12.39
C VAL A 40 2.30 2.94 -12.98
N TRP A 41 3.07 3.99 -12.67
CA TRP A 41 2.84 5.32 -13.22
C TRP A 41 3.05 5.40 -14.73
N ALA A 42 4.01 4.66 -15.28
CA ALA A 42 4.22 4.57 -16.72
C ALA A 42 3.00 3.96 -17.42
N TYR A 43 2.41 2.89 -16.86
CA TYR A 43 1.18 2.29 -17.39
C TYR A 43 -0.02 3.25 -17.29
N ILE A 44 -0.20 3.94 -16.16
CA ILE A 44 -1.27 4.94 -16.00
C ILE A 44 -1.19 6.00 -17.10
N ARG A 45 0.01 6.53 -17.39
CA ARG A 45 0.21 7.54 -18.43
C ARG A 45 0.07 6.99 -19.84
N MET A 46 0.68 5.84 -20.13
CA MET A 46 0.65 5.22 -21.46
C MET A 46 -0.77 4.88 -21.91
N LEU A 47 -1.63 4.45 -20.97
CA LEU A 47 -3.01 4.06 -21.23
C LEU A 47 -4.02 5.17 -20.95
N GLU A 48 -3.54 6.38 -20.64
CA GLU A 48 -4.38 7.55 -20.33
C GLU A 48 -5.44 7.26 -19.24
N LEU A 49 -5.05 6.49 -18.22
CA LEU A 49 -5.96 6.11 -17.15
C LEU A 49 -6.23 7.29 -16.22
N PRO A 50 -7.49 7.50 -15.79
CA PRO A 50 -7.79 8.49 -14.77
C PRO A 50 -7.13 8.10 -13.44
N TYR A 51 -6.55 9.08 -12.75
CA TYR A 51 -6.01 8.93 -11.41
C TYR A 51 -6.52 10.06 -10.50
N ASN A 52 -6.32 9.93 -9.19
CA ASN A 52 -6.79 10.93 -8.23
C ASN A 52 -5.95 12.22 -8.33
N SER A 53 -6.59 13.37 -8.54
CA SER A 53 -5.91 14.67 -8.71
C SER A 53 -5.11 15.12 -7.47
N LEU A 54 -5.34 14.53 -6.30
CA LEU A 54 -4.49 14.76 -5.12
C LEU A 54 -3.03 14.33 -5.35
N HIS A 55 -2.75 13.40 -6.26
CA HIS A 55 -1.38 13.03 -6.62
C HIS A 55 -0.58 14.23 -7.17
N GLU A 56 -1.23 15.16 -7.86
CA GLU A 56 -0.61 16.40 -8.37
C GLU A 56 -0.29 17.40 -7.25
N ARG A 57 -0.89 17.19 -6.07
CA ARG A 57 -0.70 18.02 -4.86
C ARG A 57 0.27 17.36 -3.86
N GLY A 58 1.02 16.34 -4.29
CA GLY A 58 2.02 15.64 -3.47
C GLY A 58 1.46 14.52 -2.60
N PHE A 59 0.19 14.15 -2.73
CA PHE A 59 -0.38 13.01 -1.99
C PHE A 59 -0.04 11.71 -2.73
N ILE A 60 1.12 11.10 -2.44
CA ILE A 60 1.57 9.89 -3.13
C ILE A 60 0.80 8.64 -2.65
N SER A 61 0.49 8.52 -1.36
CA SER A 61 -0.37 7.47 -0.80
C SER A 61 -1.60 8.08 -0.15
N ILE A 62 -2.81 7.68 -0.58
CA ILE A 62 -4.08 8.28 -0.17
C ILE A 62 -4.90 7.28 0.67
N GLY A 63 -5.37 7.70 1.86
CA GLY A 63 -6.24 6.92 2.74
C GLY A 63 -7.35 7.79 3.34
N CYS A 64 -7.65 7.62 4.65
CA CYS A 64 -8.56 8.50 5.38
C CYS A 64 -8.03 9.94 5.43
N GLU A 65 -8.93 10.93 5.36
CA GLU A 65 -8.61 12.36 5.43
C GLU A 65 -7.71 12.72 6.62
N PRO A 66 -8.02 12.35 7.88
CA PRO A 66 -7.15 12.70 9.01
C PRO A 66 -5.79 11.98 8.97
N CYS A 67 -5.68 10.90 8.21
CA CYS A 67 -4.55 9.97 8.20
C CYS A 67 -3.62 10.13 7.01
N THR A 68 -3.83 11.16 6.20
CA THR A 68 -3.15 11.34 4.91
C THR A 68 -2.67 12.77 4.76
N ARG A 69 -1.37 12.93 4.50
CA ARG A 69 -0.76 14.24 4.15
C ARG A 69 0.11 14.09 2.90
N PRO A 70 0.40 15.19 2.18
CA PRO A 70 1.38 15.15 1.10
C PRO A 70 2.79 14.83 1.63
N VAL A 71 3.63 14.26 0.78
CA VAL A 71 5.04 14.00 1.07
C VAL A 71 5.94 14.97 0.31
N LEU A 72 7.11 15.23 0.88
CA LEU A 72 8.15 16.06 0.29
C LEU A 72 8.98 15.26 -0.73
N PRO A 73 9.72 15.94 -1.63
CA PRO A 73 10.68 15.28 -2.49
C PRO A 73 11.64 14.40 -1.69
N ASN A 74 11.95 13.21 -2.22
CA ASN A 74 12.80 12.19 -1.60
C ASN A 74 12.27 11.53 -0.32
N GLN A 75 11.06 11.87 0.14
CA GLN A 75 10.38 11.08 1.17
C GLN A 75 9.80 9.80 0.55
N HIS A 76 9.77 8.74 1.35
CA HIS A 76 9.13 7.50 0.97
C HIS A 76 7.62 7.74 0.73
N GLU A 77 7.06 7.11 -0.30
CA GLU A 77 5.68 7.32 -0.81
C GLU A 77 4.58 7.20 0.27
N ARG A 78 4.88 6.49 1.37
CA ARG A 78 3.97 6.21 2.48
C ARG A 78 4.20 7.03 3.75
N GLU A 79 5.21 7.89 3.81
CA GLU A 79 5.46 8.77 4.98
C GLU A 79 4.30 9.77 5.23
N GLY A 80 3.42 9.96 4.26
CA GLY A 80 2.20 10.73 4.41
C GLY A 80 1.11 10.03 5.22
N ARG A 81 1.24 8.73 5.50
CA ARG A 81 0.26 7.91 6.23
C ARG A 81 0.66 7.80 7.70
N TRP A 82 -0.31 7.95 8.62
CA TRP A 82 -0.07 7.90 10.08
C TRP A 82 1.08 8.79 10.53
N TRP A 83 1.16 9.98 9.94
CA TRP A 83 2.33 10.85 10.01
C TRP A 83 2.69 11.36 11.42
N TRP A 84 1.77 11.23 12.37
CA TRP A 84 1.96 11.60 13.78
C TRP A 84 2.39 10.43 14.66
N GLU A 85 2.42 9.21 14.13
CA GLU A 85 2.83 7.99 14.82
C GLU A 85 4.16 7.49 14.24
N GLU A 86 4.84 6.56 14.90
CA GLU A 86 6.03 5.94 14.32
C GLU A 86 5.68 5.21 13.01
N ALA A 87 6.27 5.70 11.92
CA ALA A 87 5.91 5.37 10.54
C ALA A 87 6.23 3.91 10.12
N THR A 88 6.96 3.16 10.94
CA THR A 88 7.59 1.90 10.52
C THR A 88 6.71 0.66 10.72
N GLN A 89 5.61 0.73 11.48
CA GLN A 89 4.91 -0.50 11.91
C GLN A 89 3.38 -0.42 11.97
N LYS A 90 2.70 0.10 10.94
CA LYS A 90 1.23 0.06 10.90
C LYS A 90 0.69 -0.27 9.51
N GLU A 91 0.28 -1.52 9.34
CA GLU A 91 -0.64 -1.89 8.28
C GLU A 91 -2.06 -1.40 8.64
N CYS A 92 -2.85 -1.07 7.62
CA CYS A 92 -4.29 -0.92 7.82
C CYS A 92 -4.89 -2.26 8.29
N GLY A 93 -5.97 -2.25 9.08
CA GLY A 93 -6.65 -3.47 9.55
C GLY A 93 -7.08 -4.43 8.42
N LEU A 94 -7.21 -3.93 7.18
CA LEU A 94 -7.41 -4.75 5.97
C LEU A 94 -6.24 -5.73 5.68
N HIS A 95 -5.08 -5.48 6.25
CA HIS A 95 -3.85 -6.25 6.03
C HIS A 95 -3.21 -6.65 7.37
N ALA A 96 -4.00 -6.90 8.41
CA ALA A 96 -3.50 -7.25 9.74
C ALA A 96 -2.53 -8.45 9.74
N GLY A 97 -2.66 -9.39 8.80
CA GLY A 97 -1.74 -10.52 8.60
C GLY A 97 -0.39 -10.17 7.96
N ASN A 98 -0.23 -8.97 7.42
CA ASN A 98 0.96 -8.53 6.69
C ASN A 98 1.84 -7.59 7.54
N ILE A 99 1.57 -7.47 8.84
CA ILE A 99 2.38 -6.66 9.75
C ILE A 99 3.72 -7.38 9.94
N ILE A 100 4.83 -6.74 9.54
CA ILE A 100 6.20 -7.27 9.66
C ILE A 100 6.63 -7.44 11.15
N ALA A 101 5.81 -7.02 12.10
CA ALA A 101 6.04 -7.12 13.54
C ALA A 101 5.71 -8.52 14.11
N ALA A 102 6.51 -9.53 13.76
CA ALA A 102 6.86 -10.66 14.63
C ALA A 102 7.87 -11.60 13.95
N GLN A 103 9.15 -11.23 14.00
CA GLN A 103 10.22 -12.17 14.32
C GLN A 103 10.79 -11.79 15.67
#